data_AF-A0A975KGS1-F1
#
_entry.id   AF-A0A975KGS1-F1
#
_cell.length_a   1.000
_cell.length_b   1.000
_cell.length_c   1.000
_cell.angle_alpha   90.00
_cell.angle_beta   90.00
_cell.angle_gamma   90.00
#
_symmetry.space_group_name_H-M   'P 1'
#
loop_
_entity.id
_entity.type
_entity.pdbx_description
1 polymer ?
#
loop_
_entity_poly.entity_id
_entity_poly.type
_entity_poly.pdbx_seq_one_letter_code
_entity_poly.pdbx_strand_id
1 'polypeptide(L)'
;MKEYTYTPNDANASQVLFKILQETQNGKMIWASNVLTVGIDGNYERADGLAFCSSLHGTPIRIYKLYNSYYNTYRYIMELYNPNDNSVSWRFPENDNIILDIYRAIGEKYNSMQDLFNSYLSE
;
A
#
# COMPACT_ATOMS: atom_id res chain seq x y z
N MET A 1 1.67 -9.55 25.03
CA MET A 1 2.69 -9.35 23.99
C MET A 1 3.10 -7.89 24.03
N LYS A 2 4.39 -7.55 24.04
CA LYS A 2 4.80 -6.15 23.80
C LYS A 2 4.59 -5.89 22.32
N GLU A 3 3.65 -5.02 21.98
CA GLU A 3 3.52 -4.49 20.63
C GLU A 3 4.79 -3.68 20.35
N TYR A 4 5.64 -4.22 19.49
CA TYR A 4 6.73 -3.43 18.92
C TYR A 4 6.09 -2.54 17.85
N THR A 5 5.87 -1.27 18.17
CA THR A 5 5.54 -0.27 17.16
C THR A 5 6.80 -0.04 16.32
N TYR A 6 6.90 -0.79 15.23
CA TYR A 6 7.92 -0.55 14.23
C TYR A 6 7.59 0.76 13.50
N THR A 7 8.45 1.77 13.66
CA THR A 7 8.37 3.04 12.93
C THR A 7 9.73 3.28 12.26
N PRO A 8 9.82 3.25 10.92
CA PRO A 8 11.00 3.71 10.23
C PRO A 8 11.32 5.15 10.61
N ASN A 9 12.60 5.51 10.63
CA ASN A 9 12.98 6.91 10.60
C ASN A 9 13.34 7.29 9.16
N ASP A 10 13.33 8.57 8.83
CA ASP A 10 13.57 9.01 7.45
C ASP A 10 14.94 8.53 6.91
N ALA A 11 15.92 8.34 7.81
CA ALA A 11 17.25 7.85 7.47
C ALA A 11 17.27 6.39 6.98
N ASN A 12 16.31 5.54 7.39
CA ASN A 12 16.24 4.15 6.96
C ASN A 12 15.04 3.83 6.05
N ALA A 13 14.13 4.77 5.83
CA ALA A 13 12.90 4.56 5.06
C ALA A 13 13.17 3.95 3.67
N SER A 14 14.18 4.43 2.94
CA SER A 14 14.54 3.87 1.61
C SER A 14 14.95 2.39 1.69
N GLN A 15 15.75 2.01 2.69
CA GLN A 15 16.17 0.60 2.86
C GLN A 15 14.97 -0.30 3.18
N VAL A 16 14.03 0.21 3.97
CA VAL A 16 12.78 -0.47 4.31
C VAL A 16 11.92 -0.65 3.06
N LEU A 17 11.75 0.39 2.25
CA LEU A 17 11.01 0.33 0.98
C LEU A 17 11.64 -0.68 0.02
N PHE A 18 12.97 -0.69 -0.14
CA PHE A 18 13.66 -1.69 -0.96
C PHE A 18 13.42 -3.12 -0.48
N LYS A 19 13.45 -3.34 0.84
CA LYS A 19 13.17 -4.66 1.41
C LYS A 19 11.71 -5.08 1.17
N ILE A 20 10.75 -4.17 1.33
CA ILE A 20 9.34 -4.41 1.03
C ILE A 20 9.16 -4.79 -0.44
N LEU A 21 9.78 -4.06 -1.37
CA LEU A 21 9.75 -4.37 -2.79
C LEU A 21 10.28 -5.77 -3.08
N GLN A 22 11.48 -6.10 -2.57
CA GLN A 22 12.11 -7.39 -2.76
C GLN A 22 11.25 -8.54 -2.22
N GLU A 23 10.72 -8.40 -1.00
CA GLU A 23 9.89 -9.43 -0.37
C GLU A 23 8.51 -9.56 -1.06
N THR A 24 7.97 -8.47 -1.59
CA THR A 24 6.76 -8.46 -2.42
C THR A 24 6.99 -9.20 -3.73
N GLN A 25 8.06 -8.89 -4.47
CA GLN A 25 8.42 -9.57 -5.72
C GLN A 25 8.68 -11.06 -5.50
N ASN A 26 9.38 -11.41 -4.43
CA ASN A 26 9.64 -12.80 -4.04
C ASN A 26 8.40 -13.54 -3.49
N GLY A 27 7.27 -12.86 -3.30
CA GLY A 27 6.03 -13.47 -2.81
C GLY A 27 6.04 -13.84 -1.33
N LYS A 28 7.02 -13.34 -0.58
CA LYS A 28 7.11 -13.54 0.88
C LYS A 28 6.23 -12.56 1.64
N MET A 29 5.97 -11.40 1.06
CA MET A 29 5.03 -10.42 1.60
C MET A 29 3.67 -10.60 0.94
N ILE A 30 2.67 -11.00 1.72
CA ILE A 30 1.29 -11.20 1.26
C ILE A 30 0.53 -9.88 1.40
N TRP A 31 -0.18 -9.52 0.33
CA TRP A 31 -0.97 -8.31 0.26
C TRP A 31 -2.45 -8.67 0.06
N ALA A 32 -3.31 -8.11 0.89
CA ALA A 32 -4.76 -8.20 0.74
C ALA A 32 -5.28 -6.91 0.12
N SER A 33 -6.23 -7.01 -0.82
CA SER A 33 -6.94 -5.84 -1.32
C SER A 33 -7.99 -5.38 -0.29
N ASN A 34 -8.17 -4.08 -0.19
CA ASN A 34 -9.25 -3.47 0.56
C ASN A 34 -9.80 -2.27 -0.23
N VAL A 35 -11.10 -2.02 -0.14
CA VAL A 35 -11.72 -0.84 -0.74
C VAL A 35 -11.52 0.32 0.23
N LEU A 36 -10.61 1.23 -0.09
CA LEU A 36 -10.49 2.49 0.65
C LEU A 36 -11.66 3.39 0.28
N THR A 37 -12.59 3.57 1.20
CA THR A 37 -13.51 4.71 1.15
C THR A 37 -12.91 5.81 2.01
N VAL A 38 -11.89 6.49 1.50
CA VAL A 38 -11.27 7.61 2.22
C VAL A 38 -11.49 8.87 1.40
N GLY A 39 -12.42 9.70 1.86
CA GLY A 39 -12.34 11.13 1.62
C GLY A 39 -11.15 11.62 2.43
N ILE A 40 -10.05 11.94 1.76
CA ILE A 40 -8.90 12.56 2.43
C ILE A 40 -9.22 14.05 2.50
N ASP A 41 -9.06 14.63 3.69
CA ASP A 41 -9.37 16.02 3.99
C ASP A 41 -8.81 16.99 2.93
N GLY A 42 -9.68 17.90 2.48
CA GLY A 42 -9.37 18.91 1.46
C GLY A 42 -9.88 18.50 0.07
N ASN A 43 -10.82 19.28 -0.48
CA ASN A 43 -11.69 19.04 -1.66
C ASN A 43 -11.08 18.50 -2.97
N TYR A 44 -9.78 18.21 -3.02
CA TYR A 44 -9.06 17.84 -4.24
C TYR A 44 -8.39 16.47 -4.19
N GLU A 45 -8.31 15.79 -3.03
CA GLU A 45 -7.64 14.49 -2.93
C GLU A 45 -8.60 13.35 -2.64
N ARG A 46 -8.52 12.28 -3.43
CA ARG A 46 -9.30 11.06 -3.20
C ARG A 46 -8.46 9.82 -3.47
N ALA A 47 -8.64 8.80 -2.62
CA ALA A 47 -8.15 7.47 -2.95
C ALA A 47 -8.87 6.98 -4.22
N ASP A 48 -8.10 6.45 -5.17
CA ASP A 48 -8.60 5.97 -6.46
C ASP A 48 -8.29 4.48 -6.61
N GLY A 49 -9.33 3.66 -6.65
CA GLY A 49 -9.22 2.20 -6.77
C GLY A 49 -8.99 1.46 -5.44
N LEU A 50 -8.20 0.39 -5.49
CA LEU A 50 -7.95 -0.49 -4.36
C LEU A 50 -6.80 0.02 -3.49
N ALA A 51 -6.93 -0.20 -2.20
CA ALA A 51 -5.83 -0.27 -1.26
C ALA A 51 -5.26 -1.68 -1.26
N PHE A 52 -3.96 -1.78 -1.05
CA PHE A 52 -3.35 -3.04 -0.66
C PHE A 52 -2.79 -2.93 0.75
N CYS A 53 -3.11 -3.91 1.59
CA CYS A 53 -2.75 -3.94 2.99
C CYS A 53 -1.87 -5.16 3.29
N SER A 54 -0.89 -4.98 4.17
CA SER A 54 -0.02 -6.06 4.66
C SER A 54 0.46 -5.73 6.09
N SER A 55 1.46 -6.45 6.58
CA SER A 55 2.07 -6.21 7.89
C SER A 55 3.59 -6.16 7.78
N LEU A 56 4.19 -5.18 8.44
CA LEU A 56 5.63 -5.01 8.59
C LEU A 56 5.99 -5.13 10.07
N HIS A 57 6.62 -6.25 10.45
CA HIS A 57 6.97 -6.54 11.84
C HIS A 57 5.77 -6.51 12.81
N GLY A 58 4.57 -6.87 12.34
CA GLY A 58 3.33 -6.81 13.13
C GLY A 58 2.59 -5.47 12.99
N THR A 59 3.22 -4.43 12.46
CA THR A 59 2.58 -3.14 12.19
C THR A 59 1.81 -3.19 10.86
N PRO A 60 0.50 -2.88 10.83
CA PRO A 60 -0.24 -2.82 9.58
C PRO A 60 0.27 -1.71 8.66
N ILE A 61 0.45 -2.05 7.39
CA ILE A 61 0.84 -1.10 6.34
C ILE A 61 -0.19 -1.13 5.23
N ARG A 62 -0.41 0.03 4.61
CA ARG A 62 -1.23 0.13 3.41
C ARG A 62 -0.50 0.91 2.33
N ILE A 63 -0.82 0.58 1.10
CA ILE A 63 -0.42 1.31 -0.10
C ILE A 63 -1.63 1.57 -0.97
N TYR A 64 -1.73 2.77 -1.51
CA TYR A 64 -2.86 3.17 -2.35
C TYR A 64 -2.48 4.29 -3.32
N LYS A 65 -3.26 4.39 -4.39
CA LYS A 65 -3.18 5.43 -5.40
C LYS A 65 -4.07 6.60 -4.98
N LEU A 66 -3.52 7.81 -5.00
CA LEU A 66 -4.23 9.04 -4.66
C LEU A 66 -4.32 9.94 -5.88
N TYR A 67 -5.53 10.34 -6.23
CA TYR A 67 -5.78 11.33 -7.27
C TYR A 67 -5.87 12.72 -6.66
N ASN A 68 -5.12 13.67 -7.20
CA ASN A 68 -5.22 15.08 -6.89
C ASN A 68 -5.87 15.82 -8.06
N SER A 69 -7.10 16.30 -7.87
CA SER A 69 -7.87 16.96 -8.92
C SER A 69 -7.47 18.42 -9.16
N TYR A 70 -6.72 19.05 -8.25
CA TYR A 70 -6.20 20.40 -8.44
C TYR A 70 -5.05 20.40 -9.45
N TYR A 71 -4.13 19.44 -9.34
CA TYR A 71 -3.00 19.28 -10.26
C TYR A 71 -3.29 18.31 -11.41
N ASN A 72 -4.41 17.57 -11.35
CA ASN A 72 -4.74 16.47 -12.25
C ASN A 72 -3.61 15.41 -12.33
N THR A 73 -3.09 15.03 -11.18
CA THR A 73 -1.98 14.07 -11.06
C THR A 73 -2.33 12.93 -10.11
N TYR A 74 -1.58 11.83 -10.23
CA TYR A 74 -1.62 10.73 -9.28
C TYR A 74 -0.33 10.67 -8.48
N ARG A 75 -0.46 10.32 -7.21
CA ARG A 75 0.66 9.90 -6.36
C ARG A 75 0.35 8.59 -5.68
N TYR A 76 1.38 7.91 -5.20
CA TYR A 76 1.25 6.63 -4.51
C TYR A 76 1.69 6.82 -3.07
N ILE A 77 0.80 6.50 -2.14
CA ILE A 77 1.05 6.67 -0.72
C ILE A 77 1.27 5.31 -0.11
N MET A 78 2.35 5.16 0.66
CA MET A 78 2.54 4.06 1.58
C MET A 78 2.62 4.60 3.00
N GLU A 79 1.89 3.98 3.92
CA GLU A 79 1.81 4.43 5.31
C GLU A 79 1.54 3.30 6.29
N LEU A 80 2.00 3.50 7.51
CA LEU A 80 1.66 2.70 8.68
C LEU A 80 0.32 3.22 9.20
N TYR A 81 -0.69 2.36 9.22
CA TYR A 81 -2.05 2.75 9.58
C TYR A 81 -2.59 1.84 10.68
N ASN A 82 -3.49 2.36 11.49
CA ASN A 82 -4.24 1.58 12.46
C ASN A 82 -5.60 1.23 11.84
N PRO A 83 -5.88 -0.06 11.55
CA PRO A 83 -7.16 -0.45 10.96
C PRO A 83 -8.34 -0.29 11.91
N ASN A 84 -8.11 -0.24 13.23
CA ASN A 84 -9.19 -0.17 14.23
C ASN A 84 -9.89 1.19 14.25
N ASP A 85 -9.15 2.27 13.98
CA ASP A 85 -9.65 3.65 14.01
C ASP A 85 -9.38 4.40 12.70
N ASN A 86 -8.87 3.71 11.68
CA ASN A 86 -8.49 4.25 10.37
C ASN A 86 -7.50 5.44 10.43
N SER A 87 -6.71 5.53 11.50
CA SER A 87 -5.71 6.60 11.67
C SER A 87 -4.38 6.25 11.00
N VAL A 88 -3.63 7.28 10.62
CA VAL A 88 -2.27 7.16 10.07
C VAL A 88 -1.28 7.46 11.18
N SER A 89 -0.42 6.48 11.49
CA SER A 89 0.61 6.63 12.51
C SER A 89 1.91 7.21 11.94
N TRP A 90 2.22 6.89 10.69
CA TRP A 90 3.41 7.40 10.00
C TRP A 90 3.30 7.16 8.49
N ARG A 91 3.86 8.07 7.69
CA ARG A 91 3.87 7.97 6.22
C ARG A 91 5.31 7.86 5.72
N PHE A 92 5.56 6.94 4.78
CA PHE A 92 6.85 6.85 4.12
C PHE A 92 7.15 8.16 3.38
N PRO A 93 8.39 8.68 3.42
CA PRO A 93 8.79 9.82 2.61
C PRO A 93 8.40 9.62 1.16
N GLU A 94 8.02 10.70 0.49
CA GLU A 94 7.67 10.68 -0.93
C GLU A 94 8.89 10.22 -1.75
N ASN A 95 8.92 8.91 -2.03
CA ASN A 95 9.85 8.24 -2.92
C ASN A 95 9.01 7.53 -3.98
N ASP A 96 8.37 8.36 -4.81
CA ASP A 96 7.28 7.96 -5.69
C ASP A 96 7.64 6.77 -6.59
N ASN A 97 8.90 6.65 -7.01
CA ASN A 97 9.34 5.56 -7.88
C ASN A 97 9.29 4.20 -7.17
N ILE A 98 9.88 4.07 -5.98
CA ILE A 98 9.90 2.77 -5.28
C ILE A 98 8.49 2.41 -4.78
N ILE A 99 7.74 3.39 -4.30
CA ILE A 99 6.36 3.14 -3.85
C ILE A 99 5.49 2.71 -5.04
N LEU A 100 5.64 3.36 -6.21
CA LEU A 100 4.99 2.93 -7.46
C LEU A 100 5.38 1.51 -7.86
N ASP A 101 6.67 1.16 -7.81
CA ASP A 101 7.15 -0.17 -8.17
C ASP A 101 6.58 -1.25 -7.23
N ILE A 102 6.47 -0.95 -5.93
CA ILE A 102 5.78 -1.84 -4.98
C ILE A 102 4.31 -1.98 -5.37
N TYR A 103 3.61 -0.88 -5.63
CA TYR A 103 2.19 -0.90 -6.02
C TYR A 103 1.95 -1.76 -7.26
N ARG A 104 2.80 -1.61 -8.30
CA ARG A 104 2.74 -2.41 -9.53
C ARG A 104 2.99 -3.89 -9.27
N ALA A 105 4.03 -4.22 -8.50
CA ALA A 105 4.33 -5.61 -8.16
C ALA A 105 3.18 -6.30 -7.42
N ILE A 106 2.44 -5.56 -6.59
CA ILE A 106 1.23 -6.09 -5.93
C ILE A 106 0.09 -6.26 -6.96
N GLY A 107 -0.17 -5.23 -7.77
CA GLY A 107 -1.25 -5.23 -8.75
C GLY A 107 -1.13 -6.34 -9.79
N GLU A 108 0.08 -6.62 -10.30
CA GLU A 108 0.34 -7.72 -11.24
C GLU A 108 0.00 -9.09 -10.63
N LYS A 109 0.41 -9.31 -9.38
CA LYS A 109 0.08 -10.54 -8.64
C LYS A 109 -1.41 -10.65 -8.34
N TYR A 110 -2.06 -9.55 -7.97
CA TYR A 110 -3.49 -9.52 -7.72
C TYR A 110 -4.30 -9.87 -8.98
N ASN A 111 -3.98 -9.22 -10.10
CA ASN A 111 -4.68 -9.45 -11.37
C ASN A 111 -4.49 -10.88 -11.87
N SER A 112 -3.27 -11.42 -11.83
CA SER A 112 -3.01 -12.81 -12.21
C SER A 112 -3.79 -13.83 -11.37
N MET A 113 -3.92 -13.60 -10.06
CA MET A 113 -4.76 -14.44 -9.21
C MET A 113 -6.25 -14.30 -9.57
N GLN A 114 -6.72 -13.09 -9.83
CA GLN A 114 -8.10 -12.83 -10.21
C GLN A 114 -8.47 -13.51 -11.52
N ASP A 115 -7.59 -13.45 -12.52
CA ASP A 115 -7.78 -14.11 -13.81
C ASP A 115 -7.85 -15.63 -13.67
N LEU A 116 -6.99 -16.21 -12.83
CA LEU A 116 -7.03 -17.64 -12.50
C LEU A 116 -8.36 -18.02 -11.83
N PHE A 117 -8.82 -17.26 -10.83
CA PHE A 117 -10.11 -17.53 -10.19
C PHE A 117 -11.27 -17.43 -11.18
N ASN A 118 -11.25 -16.43 -12.06
CA ASN A 118 -12.28 -16.27 -13.08
C ASN A 118 -12.30 -17.46 -14.06
N SER A 119 -11.13 -18.02 -14.42
CA SER A 119 -11.08 -19.22 -15.27
C SER A 119 -11.75 -20.44 -14.63
N TYR A 120 -11.59 -20.65 -13.32
CA TYR A 120 -12.25 -21.76 -12.61
C TYR A 120 -13.76 -21.60 -12.49
N LEU A 121 -14.27 -20.36 -12.47
CA LEU A 121 -15.70 -20.09 -12.39
C LEU A 121 -16.40 -20.13 -13.75
N SER A 122 -15.63 -20.11 -14.84
CA SER A 122 -16.15 -20.20 -16.21
C SER A 122 -16.24 -21.62 -16.77
N GLU A 123 -15.76 -22.62 -16.04
CA GLU A 123 -15.91 -24.06 -16.32
C GLU A 123 -17.16 -24.64 -15.62
#